data_AF-A0A6P2BKS1-F1
#
_entry.id   AF-A0A6P2BKS1-F1
#
_cell.length_a   1.000
_cell.length_b   1.000
_cell.length_c   1.000
_cell.angle_alpha   90.00
_cell.angle_beta   90.00
_cell.angle_gamma   90.00
#
_symmetry.space_group_name_H-M   'P 1'
#
loop_
_entity.id
_entity.type
_entity.pdbx_description
1 polymer ?
#
loop_
_entity_poly.entity_id
_entity_poly.type
_entity_poly.pdbx_seq_one_letter_code
_entity_poly.pdbx_strand_id
1 'polypeptide(L)'
;MAAGTTFRPTAGRRGSWSRPRPPSRRSCPLSLISTGAPVHFLALEAGVRQFLDVGTGLPGVQAGRDIAQSVDPACRIVHVDHDPMVLSHVRAFSRSTPQGAIVALDAKLTDPDALLARSAPTLDFRRPVAVLVPSTLPFIPSTERAAAIVASLVAALSPGSYLALCHVASDLDPALAAGVESWNKMSSQQFTLRSRTEVAGLIAGLDLV
;
A
#
# COMPACT_ATOMS: atom_id res chain seq x y z
N MET A 1 -26.68 -1.38 -42.17
CA MET A 1 -27.68 -2.46 -42.25
C MET A 1 -27.20 -3.61 -41.37
N ALA A 2 -27.83 -3.76 -40.20
CA ALA A 2 -28.57 -4.95 -39.77
C ALA A 2 -27.67 -5.88 -38.93
N ALA A 3 -27.74 -5.91 -37.59
CA ALA A 3 -28.82 -6.34 -36.68
C ALA A 3 -28.85 -7.86 -36.44
N GLY A 4 -28.98 -8.22 -35.15
CA GLY A 4 -29.39 -9.54 -34.65
C GLY A 4 -28.24 -10.45 -34.20
N THR A 5 -28.29 -11.20 -33.10
CA THR A 5 -29.49 -11.78 -32.50
C THR A 5 -29.25 -12.21 -31.05
N THR A 6 -30.21 -11.86 -30.19
CA THR A 6 -30.50 -12.35 -28.83
C THR A 6 -30.84 -13.84 -28.77
N PHE A 7 -30.54 -14.52 -27.66
CA PHE A 7 -31.23 -15.76 -27.27
C PHE A 7 -31.72 -15.70 -25.82
N ARG A 8 -33.01 -15.98 -25.63
CA ARG A 8 -33.73 -16.12 -24.35
C ARG A 8 -34.15 -17.60 -24.15
N PRO A 9 -34.52 -18.01 -22.93
CA PRO A 9 -34.33 -19.39 -22.42
C PRO A 9 -35.54 -20.31 -22.62
N THR A 10 -35.29 -21.63 -22.57
CA THR A 10 -36.31 -22.67 -22.41
C THR A 10 -36.21 -23.33 -21.03
N ALA A 11 -37.36 -23.45 -20.35
CA ALA A 11 -37.51 -24.11 -19.06
C ALA A 11 -37.78 -25.61 -19.20
N GLY A 12 -37.27 -26.40 -18.25
CA GLY A 12 -37.91 -27.67 -17.84
C GLY A 12 -36.98 -28.86 -17.58
N ARG A 13 -36.58 -29.09 -16.33
CA ARG A 13 -36.91 -30.29 -15.52
C ARG A 13 -36.22 -30.28 -14.14
N ARG A 14 -36.93 -30.86 -13.18
CA ARG A 14 -36.69 -30.86 -11.73
C ARG A 14 -35.49 -31.74 -11.36
N GLY A 15 -34.60 -31.20 -10.53
CA GLY A 15 -33.58 -31.92 -9.78
C GLY A 15 -33.37 -31.22 -8.43
N SER A 16 -33.55 -31.97 -7.35
CA SER A 16 -33.56 -31.53 -5.95
C SER A 16 -32.27 -30.84 -5.50
N TRP A 17 -32.32 -29.55 -5.14
CA TRP A 17 -31.27 -28.92 -4.33
C TRP A 17 -31.86 -27.89 -3.37
N SER A 18 -31.49 -28.09 -2.11
CA SER A 18 -31.55 -27.28 -0.90
C SER A 18 -31.97 -25.81 -1.02
N ARG A 19 -32.78 -25.34 -0.06
CA ARG A 19 -33.08 -23.92 0.16
C ARG A 19 -31.82 -23.04 0.03
N PRO A 20 -31.86 -21.89 -0.67
CA PRO A 20 -30.73 -20.98 -0.70
C PRO A 20 -30.49 -20.45 0.72
N ARG A 21 -29.32 -20.78 1.28
CA ARG A 21 -28.75 -20.05 2.41
C ARG A 21 -28.52 -18.59 1.95
N PRO A 22 -28.79 -17.57 2.77
CA PRO A 22 -28.45 -16.20 2.41
C PRO A 22 -26.94 -16.13 2.15
N PRO A 23 -26.46 -15.28 1.22
CA PRO A 23 -25.03 -15.13 1.00
C PRO A 23 -24.40 -14.65 2.31
N SER A 24 -23.74 -15.59 2.99
CA SER A 24 -22.87 -15.33 4.12
C SER A 24 -21.85 -14.30 3.65
N ARG A 25 -21.90 -13.15 4.33
CA ARG A 25 -20.97 -12.02 4.23
C ARG A 25 -19.58 -12.54 3.84
N ARG A 26 -19.15 -12.22 2.61
CA ARG A 26 -17.76 -12.40 2.22
C ARG A 26 -16.97 -11.34 2.98
N SER A 27 -16.37 -11.75 4.08
CA SER A 27 -15.30 -11.00 4.72
C SER A 27 -14.12 -10.97 3.74
N CYS A 28 -13.77 -9.78 3.27
CA CYS A 28 -12.47 -9.57 2.63
C CYS A 28 -11.41 -9.98 3.67
N PRO A 29 -10.48 -10.91 3.38
CA PRO A 29 -9.39 -11.15 4.29
C PRO A 29 -8.63 -9.84 4.45
N LEU A 30 -8.48 -9.43 5.70
CA LEU A 30 -7.76 -8.23 6.12
C LEU A 30 -6.25 -8.54 5.97
N SER A 31 -5.78 -8.70 4.74
CA SER A 31 -4.35 -8.82 4.40
C SER A 31 -4.15 -8.74 2.88
N LEU A 32 -3.14 -7.96 2.47
CA LEU A 32 -2.73 -7.62 1.10
C LEU A 32 -3.46 -6.44 0.47
N ILE A 33 -3.21 -5.25 1.02
CA ILE A 33 -3.26 -4.02 0.22
C ILE A 33 -2.10 -4.10 -0.78
N SER A 34 -2.43 -4.40 -2.04
CA SER A 34 -1.42 -4.52 -3.10
C SER A 34 -0.87 -3.13 -3.46
N THR A 35 0.44 -2.93 -3.31
CA THR A 35 1.14 -1.74 -3.81
C THR A 35 1.20 -1.71 -5.35
N GLY A 36 0.80 -2.78 -6.03
CA GLY A 36 0.98 -2.93 -7.47
C GLY A 36 0.18 -1.94 -8.33
N ALA A 37 -1.09 -1.70 -8.02
CA ALA A 37 -1.91 -0.77 -8.81
C ALA A 37 -1.43 0.69 -8.69
N PRO A 38 -1.15 1.23 -7.48
CA PRO A 38 -0.53 2.54 -7.35
C PRO A 38 0.82 2.63 -8.09
N VAL A 39 1.70 1.63 -7.95
CA VAL A 39 3.01 1.66 -8.60
C VAL A 39 2.89 1.65 -10.12
N HIS A 40 1.97 0.86 -10.69
CA HIS A 40 1.73 0.84 -12.12
C HIS A 40 1.32 2.21 -12.64
N PHE A 41 0.30 2.83 -12.03
CA PHE A 41 -0.16 4.18 -12.39
C PHE A 41 0.99 5.20 -12.29
N LEU A 42 1.72 5.18 -11.17
CA LEU A 42 2.80 6.14 -10.92
C LEU A 42 3.96 6.00 -11.90
N ALA A 43 4.32 4.77 -12.26
CA ALA A 43 5.39 4.52 -13.22
C ALA A 43 4.96 4.85 -14.66
N LEU A 44 3.77 4.39 -15.07
CA LEU A 44 3.31 4.48 -16.45
C LEU A 44 2.74 5.85 -16.80
N GLU A 45 1.82 6.35 -15.97
CA GLU A 45 1.03 7.54 -16.27
C GLU A 45 1.66 8.80 -15.66
N ALA A 46 2.08 8.73 -14.39
CA ALA A 46 2.68 9.88 -13.71
C ALA A 46 4.18 10.06 -14.00
N GLY A 47 4.83 9.11 -14.69
CA GLY A 47 6.22 9.23 -15.10
C GLY A 47 7.25 9.14 -13.97
N VAL A 48 6.87 8.66 -12.78
CA VAL A 48 7.77 8.52 -11.64
C VAL A 48 8.75 7.35 -11.87
N ARG A 49 10.00 7.53 -11.46
CA ARG A 49 11.07 6.52 -11.61
C ARG A 49 11.74 6.13 -10.28
N GLN A 50 11.26 6.69 -9.17
CA GLN A 50 11.86 6.53 -7.85
C GLN A 50 10.76 6.21 -6.86
N PHE A 51 10.89 5.08 -6.15
CA PHE A 51 9.88 4.60 -5.23
C PHE A 51 10.51 4.36 -3.85
N LEU A 52 9.89 4.92 -2.83
CA LEU A 52 10.22 4.69 -1.43
C LEU A 52 9.05 3.93 -0.79
N ASP A 53 9.21 2.62 -0.63
CA ASP A 53 8.18 1.72 -0.12
C ASP A 53 8.41 1.49 1.39
N VAL A 54 7.59 2.12 2.23
CA VAL A 54 7.74 2.11 3.69
C VAL A 54 6.74 1.14 4.31
N GLY A 55 7.27 0.06 4.88
CA GLY A 55 6.51 -1.05 5.45
C GLY A 55 5.90 -1.94 4.37
N THR A 56 6.75 -2.37 3.44
CA THR A 56 6.45 -3.30 2.34
C THR A 56 5.75 -4.58 2.81
N GLY A 57 5.98 -4.99 4.07
CA GLY A 57 5.36 -6.17 4.66
C GLY A 57 5.87 -7.47 4.05
N LEU A 58 5.28 -8.58 4.48
CA LEU A 58 5.60 -9.91 3.92
C LEU A 58 5.10 -10.00 2.46
N PRO A 59 5.88 -10.66 1.58
CA PRO A 59 5.62 -10.73 0.14
C PRO A 59 4.22 -11.26 -0.24
N GLY A 60 3.65 -10.65 -1.28
CA GLY A 60 2.52 -11.17 -2.06
C GLY A 60 2.89 -11.35 -3.53
N VAL A 61 2.09 -12.12 -4.27
CA VAL A 61 2.28 -12.39 -5.71
C VAL A 61 2.16 -11.06 -6.48
N GLN A 62 3.26 -10.65 -7.13
CA GLN A 62 3.53 -9.34 -7.78
C GLN A 62 3.87 -8.21 -6.79
N ALA A 63 5.13 -8.16 -6.37
CA ALA A 63 5.67 -7.04 -5.61
C ALA A 63 5.74 -5.78 -6.50
N GLY A 64 5.36 -4.61 -5.97
CA GLY A 64 5.34 -3.34 -6.73
C GLY A 64 6.64 -3.03 -7.49
N ARG A 65 7.79 -3.48 -6.96
CA ARG A 65 9.10 -3.38 -7.63
C ARG A 65 9.16 -4.03 -9.02
N ASP A 66 8.51 -5.20 -9.20
CA ASP A 66 8.52 -5.93 -10.48
C ASP A 66 7.70 -5.17 -11.53
N ILE A 67 6.65 -4.49 -11.08
CA ILE A 67 5.78 -3.66 -11.93
C ILE A 67 6.52 -2.38 -12.34
N ALA A 68 7.22 -1.71 -11.42
CA ALA A 68 7.96 -0.50 -11.75
C ALA A 68 9.04 -0.76 -12.83
N GLN A 69 9.82 -1.84 -12.68
CA GLN A 69 10.89 -2.17 -13.63
C GLN A 69 10.39 -2.82 -14.93
N SER A 70 9.18 -3.40 -14.96
CA SER A 70 8.57 -3.85 -16.21
C SER A 70 8.07 -2.68 -17.05
N VAL A 71 7.65 -1.57 -16.43
CA VAL A 71 7.30 -0.32 -17.11
C VAL A 71 8.57 0.42 -17.58
N ASP A 72 9.57 0.57 -16.71
CA ASP A 72 10.85 1.18 -17.05
C ASP A 72 12.01 0.54 -16.27
N PRO A 73 12.98 -0.11 -16.93
CA PRO A 73 14.07 -0.81 -16.26
C PRO A 73 14.99 0.14 -15.47
N ALA A 74 14.94 1.46 -15.66
CA ALA A 74 15.72 2.41 -14.87
C ALA A 74 15.09 2.75 -13.50
N CYS A 75 13.89 2.23 -13.21
CA CYS A 75 13.23 2.48 -11.94
C CYS A 75 14.07 2.05 -10.73
N ARG A 76 14.11 2.93 -9.71
CA ARG A 76 14.83 2.75 -8.46
C ARG A 76 13.85 2.61 -7.32
N ILE A 77 14.02 1.58 -6.50
CA ILE A 77 13.12 1.22 -5.41
C ILE A 77 13.93 1.04 -4.12
N VAL A 78 13.53 1.72 -3.07
CA VAL A 78 14.02 1.50 -1.71
C VAL A 78 12.88 0.95 -0.87
N HIS A 79 13.04 -0.29 -0.40
CA HIS A 79 12.17 -0.90 0.59
C HIS A 79 12.69 -0.59 1.99
N VAL A 80 11.80 -0.12 2.86
CA VAL A 80 12.09 0.17 4.25
C VAL A 80 11.20 -0.68 5.14
N ASP A 81 11.81 -1.46 6.00
CA ASP A 81 11.12 -2.17 7.08
C ASP A 81 12.07 -2.31 8.27
N HIS A 82 11.54 -2.63 9.46
CA HIS A 82 12.34 -2.91 10.65
C HIS A 82 12.21 -4.37 11.10
N ASP A 83 11.34 -5.15 10.44
CA ASP A 83 11.26 -6.59 10.64
C ASP A 83 12.39 -7.29 9.86
N PRO A 84 13.33 -7.96 10.54
CA PRO A 84 14.42 -8.67 9.87
C PRO A 84 13.93 -9.77 8.92
N MET A 85 12.73 -10.34 9.15
CA MET A 85 12.14 -11.33 8.25
C MET A 85 11.69 -10.70 6.93
N VAL A 86 11.08 -9.52 6.98
CA VAL A 86 10.70 -8.77 5.77
C VAL A 86 11.96 -8.41 4.99
N LEU A 87 12.98 -7.86 5.64
CA LEU A 87 14.22 -7.46 4.97
C LEU A 87 14.97 -8.65 4.36
N SER A 88 15.01 -9.78 5.08
CA SER A 88 15.61 -11.01 4.57
C SER A 88 14.88 -11.50 3.32
N HIS A 89 13.55 -11.44 3.32
CA HIS A 89 12.76 -11.80 2.16
C HIS A 89 13.00 -10.85 0.99
N VAL A 90 12.90 -9.52 1.21
CA VAL A 90 13.14 -8.54 0.15
C VAL A 90 14.52 -8.76 -0.47
N ARG A 91 15.58 -8.95 0.33
CA ARG A 91 16.94 -9.21 -0.18
C ARG A 91 17.05 -10.49 -0.99
N ALA A 92 16.35 -11.55 -0.60
CA ALA A 92 16.36 -12.82 -1.33
C ALA A 92 15.67 -12.72 -2.71
N PHE A 93 14.66 -11.87 -2.85
CA PHE A 93 13.85 -11.76 -4.07
C PHE A 93 14.09 -10.49 -4.89
N SER A 94 14.84 -9.52 -4.38
CA SER A 94 15.17 -8.28 -5.09
C SER A 94 16.23 -8.50 -6.16
N ARG A 95 15.78 -8.95 -7.33
CA ARG A 95 16.59 -8.86 -8.56
C ARG A 95 16.24 -7.56 -9.25
N SER A 96 17.18 -6.63 -9.25
CA SER A 96 17.08 -5.40 -10.03
C SER A 96 17.59 -5.65 -11.45
N THR A 97 17.04 -4.91 -12.40
CA THR A 97 17.69 -4.65 -13.70
C THR A 97 19.04 -3.95 -13.51
N PRO A 98 19.98 -4.08 -14.48
CA PRO A 98 21.25 -3.35 -14.46
C PRO A 98 21.14 -1.82 -14.50
N GLN A 99 20.04 -1.29 -15.04
CA GLN A 99 19.80 0.16 -15.20
C GLN A 99 19.18 0.79 -13.94
N GLY A 100 18.45 -0.01 -13.17
CA GLY A 100 17.73 0.41 -11.97
C GLY A 100 18.48 0.05 -10.68
N ALA A 101 17.77 0.14 -9.57
CA ALA A 101 18.26 -0.34 -8.28
C ALA A 101 17.09 -0.80 -7.41
N ILE A 102 17.29 -1.86 -6.63
CA ILE A 102 16.36 -2.30 -5.60
C ILE A 102 17.17 -2.54 -4.33
N VAL A 103 16.85 -1.80 -3.26
CA VAL A 103 17.58 -1.84 -1.98
C VAL A 103 16.61 -2.05 -0.83
N ALA A 104 17.02 -2.82 0.18
CA ALA A 104 16.27 -3.03 1.41
C ALA A 104 17.02 -2.44 2.63
N LEU A 105 16.37 -1.51 3.33
CA LEU A 105 16.93 -0.77 4.45
C LEU A 105 16.17 -1.10 5.75
N ASP A 106 16.95 -1.39 6.79
CA ASP A 106 16.44 -1.48 8.16
C ASP A 106 16.17 -0.08 8.73
N ALA A 107 14.97 0.46 8.59
CA ALA A 107 14.63 1.75 9.17
C ALA A 107 13.15 1.80 9.60
N LYS A 108 12.81 2.81 10.40
CA LYS A 108 11.48 2.96 10.99
C LYS A 108 10.78 4.19 10.46
N LEU A 109 9.49 4.05 10.14
CA LEU A 109 8.62 5.17 9.80
C LEU A 109 8.52 6.21 10.94
N THR A 110 8.78 5.82 12.18
CA THR A 110 8.77 6.72 13.35
C THR A 110 9.94 7.69 13.40
N ASP A 111 10.94 7.51 12.53
CA ASP A 111 12.14 8.37 12.37
C ASP A 111 12.34 8.71 10.88
N PRO A 112 11.50 9.61 10.33
CA PRO A 112 11.50 9.93 8.91
C PRO A 112 12.83 10.53 8.44
N ASP A 113 13.50 11.34 9.26
CA ASP A 113 14.78 11.96 8.90
C ASP A 113 15.87 10.90 8.66
N ALA A 114 16.01 9.94 9.57
CA ALA A 114 16.96 8.84 9.40
C ALA A 114 16.60 7.94 8.21
N LEU A 115 15.30 7.68 8.02
CA LEU A 115 14.78 6.89 6.89
C LEU A 115 15.13 7.55 5.55
N LEU A 116 14.88 8.86 5.42
CA LEU A 116 15.17 9.64 4.21
C LEU A 116 16.68 9.72 3.96
N ALA A 117 17.48 10.02 4.99
CA ALA A 117 18.94 10.09 4.89
C ALA A 117 19.55 8.78 4.40
N ARG A 118 19.03 7.64 4.86
CA ARG A 118 19.50 6.32 4.42
C ARG A 118 19.01 5.92 3.04
N SER A 119 17.93 6.52 2.56
CA SER A 119 17.38 6.30 1.22
C SER A 119 18.10 7.14 0.15
N ALA A 120 18.67 8.30 0.53
CA ALA A 120 19.33 9.26 -0.35
C ALA A 120 20.50 8.70 -1.22
N PRO A 121 21.27 7.68 -0.80
CA PRO A 121 22.27 7.07 -1.68
C PRO A 121 21.65 6.37 -2.91
N THR A 122 20.38 5.97 -2.84
CA THR A 122 19.67 5.28 -3.94
C THR A 122 18.67 6.19 -4.65
N LEU A 123 18.00 7.07 -3.91
CA LEU A 123 16.96 7.99 -4.41
C LEU A 123 17.44 9.44 -4.38
N ASP A 124 17.28 10.15 -5.50
CA ASP A 124 17.49 11.59 -5.62
C ASP A 124 16.19 12.34 -5.32
N PHE A 125 16.04 12.83 -4.09
CA PHE A 125 14.85 13.56 -3.64
C PHE A 125 14.66 14.95 -4.30
N ARG A 126 15.64 15.43 -5.07
CA ARG A 126 15.50 16.64 -5.90
C ARG A 126 14.70 16.37 -7.18
N ARG A 127 14.42 15.10 -7.49
CA ARG A 127 13.56 14.65 -8.60
C ARG A 127 12.31 13.97 -8.02
N PRO A 128 11.23 13.83 -8.81
CA PRO A 128 10.01 13.19 -8.35
C PRO A 128 10.26 11.80 -7.73
N VAL A 129 9.69 11.58 -6.54
CA VAL A 129 9.69 10.30 -5.82
C VAL A 129 8.24 9.95 -5.43
N ALA A 130 7.88 8.68 -5.56
CA ALA A 130 6.64 8.14 -5.01
C ALA A 130 6.93 7.48 -3.65
N VAL A 131 6.37 8.01 -2.58
CA VAL A 131 6.40 7.40 -1.24
C VAL A 131 5.16 6.54 -1.08
N LEU A 132 5.34 5.25 -0.82
CA LEU A 132 4.28 4.28 -0.60
C LEU A 132 4.21 3.94 0.89
N VAL A 133 3.04 4.08 1.49
CA VAL A 133 2.77 3.75 2.90
C VAL A 133 1.51 2.88 2.97
N PRO A 134 1.60 1.60 2.58
CA PRO A 134 0.43 0.76 2.35
C PRO A 134 -0.32 0.35 3.63
N SER A 135 0.33 0.10 4.77
CA SER A 135 -0.37 -0.33 6.00
C SER A 135 0.43 -0.11 7.30
N THR A 136 1.36 0.83 7.31
CA THR A 136 2.28 1.00 8.45
C THR A 136 1.84 2.08 9.42
N LEU A 137 1.11 3.09 8.95
CA LEU A 137 0.59 4.18 9.79
C LEU A 137 -0.36 3.76 10.91
N PRO A 138 -1.17 2.69 10.77
CA PRO A 138 -1.96 2.19 11.90
C PRO A 138 -1.12 1.79 13.12
N PHE A 139 0.16 1.47 12.97
CA PHE A 139 1.05 1.17 14.10
C PHE A 139 1.61 2.40 14.81
N ILE A 140 1.25 3.61 14.35
CA ILE A 140 1.56 4.87 15.03
C ILE A 140 0.40 5.19 15.99
N PRO A 141 0.63 5.23 17.33
CA PRO A 141 -0.47 5.35 18.29
C PRO A 141 -1.23 6.68 18.26
N SER A 142 -0.55 7.78 17.93
CA SER A 142 -1.13 9.13 17.93
C SER A 142 -1.44 9.58 16.50
N THR A 143 -2.63 10.16 16.28
CA THR A 143 -3.00 10.81 15.01
C THR A 143 -2.12 12.02 14.73
N GLU A 144 -1.78 12.82 15.74
CA GLU A 144 -0.87 13.96 15.61
C GLU A 144 0.53 13.51 15.19
N ARG A 145 1.04 12.43 15.80
CA ARG A 145 2.34 11.86 15.42
C ARG A 145 2.32 11.31 14.00
N ALA A 146 1.25 10.64 13.59
CA ALA A 146 1.10 10.16 12.22
C ALA A 146 1.08 11.34 11.22
N ALA A 147 0.37 12.42 11.54
CA ALA A 147 0.34 13.63 10.72
C ALA A 147 1.73 14.27 10.61
N ALA A 148 2.47 14.37 11.73
CA ALA A 148 3.83 14.90 11.74
C ALA A 148 4.80 14.07 10.89
N ILE A 149 4.68 12.74 10.93
CA ILE A 149 5.49 11.84 10.09
C ILE A 149 5.16 12.05 8.62
N VAL A 150 3.87 12.07 8.25
CA VAL A 150 3.46 12.28 6.85
C VAL A 150 3.93 13.65 6.35
N ALA A 151 3.77 14.71 7.16
CA ALA A 151 4.24 16.04 6.83
C ALA A 151 5.77 16.09 6.63
N SER A 152 6.54 15.41 7.48
CA SER A 152 8.00 15.31 7.35
C SER A 152 8.41 14.60 6.06
N LEU A 153 7.75 13.48 5.73
CA LEU A 153 7.99 12.77 4.47
C LEU A 153 7.70 13.66 3.26
N VAL A 154 6.53 14.32 3.24
CA VAL A 154 6.10 15.21 2.15
C VAL A 154 7.03 16.41 2.00
N ALA A 155 7.48 17.02 3.10
CA ALA A 155 8.35 18.19 3.08
C ALA A 155 9.72 17.92 2.43
N ALA A 156 10.16 16.66 2.39
CA ALA A 156 11.40 16.26 1.74
C ALA A 156 11.27 16.03 0.22
N LEU A 157 10.03 16.04 -0.32
CA LEU A 157 9.77 15.70 -1.71
C LEU A 157 9.80 16.92 -2.63
N SER A 158 10.37 16.73 -3.82
CA SER A 158 10.32 17.73 -4.88
C SER A 158 8.92 17.80 -5.54
N PRO A 159 8.55 18.93 -6.17
CA PRO A 159 7.31 19.04 -6.93
C PRO A 159 7.15 17.91 -7.97
N GLY A 160 5.93 17.38 -8.12
CA GLY A 160 5.64 16.23 -8.98
C GLY A 160 5.88 14.86 -8.31
N SER A 161 6.29 14.85 -7.04
CA SER A 161 6.31 13.64 -6.21
C SER A 161 4.91 13.24 -5.75
N TYR A 162 4.78 11.99 -5.30
CA TYR A 162 3.49 11.41 -4.88
C TYR A 162 3.60 10.73 -3.53
N LEU A 163 2.49 10.76 -2.78
CA LEU A 163 2.29 9.94 -1.60
C LEU A 163 1.12 8.98 -1.87
N ALA A 164 1.38 7.68 -1.88
CA ALA A 164 0.36 6.64 -1.92
C ALA A 164 0.17 6.07 -0.51
N LEU A 165 -0.95 6.38 0.12
CA LEU A 165 -1.26 6.00 1.50
C LEU A 165 -2.48 5.10 1.53
N CYS A 166 -2.42 4.03 2.31
CA CYS A 166 -3.60 3.24 2.62
C CYS A 166 -3.78 3.06 4.13
N HIS A 167 -5.01 3.27 4.58
CA HIS A 167 -5.39 3.22 5.98
C HIS A 167 -6.81 2.68 6.11
N VAL A 168 -7.01 1.68 6.97
CA VAL A 168 -8.35 1.20 7.30
C VAL A 168 -9.03 2.24 8.19
N ALA A 169 -10.16 2.77 7.73
CA ALA A 169 -10.90 3.77 8.47
C ALA A 169 -11.81 3.13 9.54
N SER A 170 -11.90 3.73 10.72
CA SER A 170 -12.69 3.21 11.85
C SER A 170 -14.19 3.16 11.56
N ASP A 171 -14.68 4.06 10.70
CA ASP A 171 -16.07 4.23 10.30
C ASP A 171 -16.45 3.40 9.05
N LEU A 172 -15.57 2.48 8.61
CA LEU A 172 -15.84 1.60 7.48
C LEU A 172 -16.80 0.46 7.83
N ASP A 173 -16.57 -0.19 8.98
CA ASP A 173 -17.39 -1.29 9.49
C ASP A 173 -17.33 -1.26 11.04
N PRO A 174 -18.49 -1.20 11.75
CA PRO A 174 -18.53 -1.25 13.21
C PRO A 174 -17.81 -2.46 13.83
N ALA A 175 -17.66 -3.57 13.10
CA ALA A 175 -16.95 -4.76 13.59
C ALA A 175 -15.42 -4.57 13.71
N LEU A 176 -14.84 -3.54 13.06
CA LEU A 176 -13.39 -3.29 13.09
C LEU A 176 -12.89 -2.96 14.49
N ALA A 177 -13.67 -2.24 15.29
CA ALA A 177 -13.28 -1.84 16.64
C ALA A 177 -12.98 -3.06 17.52
N ALA A 178 -13.86 -4.07 17.51
CA ALA A 178 -13.68 -5.30 18.28
C ALA A 178 -12.48 -6.12 17.79
N GLY A 179 -12.22 -6.11 16.47
CA GLY A 179 -11.06 -6.76 15.87
C GLY A 179 -9.75 -6.15 16.33
N VAL A 180 -9.66 -4.81 16.32
CA VAL A 180 -8.48 -4.07 16.76
C VAL A 180 -8.28 -4.14 18.27
N GLU A 181 -9.36 -4.11 19.06
CA GLU A 181 -9.28 -4.34 20.50
C GLU A 181 -8.70 -5.74 20.81
N SER A 182 -9.18 -6.77 20.10
CA SER A 182 -8.67 -8.13 20.24
C SER A 182 -7.20 -8.22 19.84
N TRP A 183 -6.81 -7.60 18.72
CA TRP A 183 -5.41 -7.51 18.30
C TRP A 183 -4.53 -6.86 19.36
N ASN A 184 -4.93 -5.69 19.87
CA ASN A 184 -4.16 -4.90 20.84
C ASN A 184 -3.98 -5.60 22.19
N LYS A 185 -4.89 -6.52 22.54
CA LYS A 185 -4.78 -7.38 23.73
C LYS A 185 -3.78 -8.54 23.54
N MET A 186 -3.64 -9.05 22.31
CA MET A 186 -2.84 -10.24 22.02
C MET A 186 -1.46 -9.93 21.42
N SER A 187 -1.28 -8.74 20.84
CA SER A 187 -0.08 -8.33 20.11
C SER A 187 0.74 -7.32 20.90
N SER A 188 2.06 -7.40 20.76
CA SER A 188 2.97 -6.37 21.27
C SER A 188 2.92 -5.07 20.46
N GLN A 189 2.54 -5.15 19.17
CA GLN A 189 2.36 -3.99 18.32
C GLN A 189 0.92 -3.50 18.37
N GLN A 190 0.75 -2.27 18.86
CA GLN A 190 -0.54 -1.62 18.96
C GLN A 190 -1.00 -1.12 17.59
N PHE A 191 -2.27 -1.33 17.28
CA PHE A 191 -2.94 -0.93 16.06
C PHE A 191 -3.97 0.16 16.39
N THR A 192 -3.92 1.26 15.63
CA THR A 192 -4.75 2.45 15.84
C THR A 192 -5.63 2.65 14.62
N LEU A 193 -6.94 2.57 14.83
CA LEU A 193 -7.91 2.99 13.83
C LEU A 193 -8.06 4.51 13.86
N ARG A 194 -8.28 5.07 12.69
CA ARG A 194 -8.56 6.50 12.49
C ARG A 194 -9.82 6.60 11.66
N SER A 195 -10.67 7.58 11.94
CA SER A 195 -11.83 7.89 11.10
C SER A 195 -11.39 8.36 9.72
N ARG A 196 -12.28 8.31 8.73
CA ARG A 196 -12.03 8.91 7.40
C ARG A 196 -11.61 10.37 7.49
N THR A 197 -12.21 11.15 8.41
CA THR A 197 -11.86 12.56 8.62
C THR A 197 -10.42 12.71 9.12
N GLU A 198 -10.00 11.89 10.07
CA GLU A 198 -8.63 11.91 10.57
C GLU A 198 -7.64 11.47 9.48
N VAL A 199 -7.96 10.42 8.71
CA VAL A 199 -7.12 9.97 7.59
C VAL A 199 -7.01 11.05 6.51
N ALA A 200 -8.10 11.72 6.15
CA ALA A 200 -8.08 12.85 5.22
C ALA A 200 -7.24 14.01 5.76
N GLY A 201 -7.26 14.25 7.07
CA GLY A 201 -6.41 15.23 7.74
C GLY A 201 -4.91 14.95 7.61
N LEU A 202 -4.49 13.67 7.49
CA LEU A 202 -3.08 13.31 7.31
C LEU A 202 -2.50 13.78 5.98
N ILE A 203 -3.35 13.96 4.97
CA ILE A 203 -2.97 14.33 3.60
C ILE A 203 -3.54 15.69 3.21
N ALA A 204 -4.00 16.47 4.18
CA ALA A 204 -4.55 17.79 3.94
C ALA A 204 -3.49 18.71 3.29
N GLY A 205 -3.88 19.41 2.23
CA GLY A 205 -2.98 20.27 1.46
C GLY A 205 -2.26 19.56 0.31
N LEU A 206 -2.50 18.26 0.10
CA LEU A 206 -2.10 17.55 -1.11
C LEU A 206 -3.27 17.50 -2.11
N ASP A 207 -2.93 17.51 -3.39
CA ASP A 207 -3.89 17.25 -4.46
C ASP A 207 -4.16 15.74 -4.57
N LEU A 208 -5.43 15.35 -4.49
CA LEU A 208 -5.86 13.96 -4.68
C LEU A 208 -5.98 13.64 -6.17
N VAL A 209 -5.56 12.42 -6.52
CA VAL A 209 -5.63 11.84 -7.88
C VAL A 209 -6.73 10.80 -7.95
#